data_AF-A0A800CD74-F1
#
_entry.id   AF-A0A800CD74-F1
#
_cell.length_a   1.000
_cell.length_b   1.000
_cell.length_c   1.000
_cell.angle_alpha   90.00
_cell.angle_beta   90.00
_cell.angle_gamma   90.00
#
_symmetry.space_group_name_H-M   'P 1'
#
loop_
_entity.id
_entity.type
_entity.pdbx_description
1 polymer ?
#
loop_
_entity_poly.entity_id
_entity_poly.type
_entity_poly.pdbx_seq_one_letter_code
_entity_poly.pdbx_strand_id
1 'polypeptide(L)'
;MPQEHEVEYRHHQCMYCLEPFKTLYFGFEGSAHPCCYKGVTFGDIKKQQAHEIWQSGLMHSLRDHISRQAYPVDLCHGCIKTGLYPKANAARMYSIHYSRWYADRFGQRFDTKLIERMKALPDSREVFEEMLLPHATGA
;
A
#
# COMPACT_ATOMS: atom_id res chain seq x y z
N MET A 1 -20.28 -9.19 0.24
CA MET A 1 -19.05 -8.38 0.34
C MET A 1 -18.46 -8.70 1.70
N PRO A 2 -17.15 -8.96 1.83
CA PRO A 2 -16.56 -9.23 3.14
C PRO A 2 -16.87 -8.03 4.06
N GLN A 3 -17.42 -8.32 5.23
CA GLN A 3 -17.66 -7.31 6.26
C GLN A 3 -16.30 -6.94 6.87
N GLU A 4 -16.10 -5.68 7.25
CA GLU A 4 -14.82 -5.16 7.78
C GLU A 4 -14.24 -5.97 8.96
N HIS A 5 -15.07 -6.76 9.65
CA HIS A 5 -14.72 -7.53 10.84
C HIS A 5 -13.99 -8.86 10.57
N GLU A 6 -13.77 -9.26 9.31
CA GLU A 6 -13.25 -10.59 8.97
C GLU A 6 -11.83 -10.57 8.34
N VAL A 7 -11.20 -9.41 8.24
CA VAL A 7 -9.89 -9.27 7.57
C VAL A 7 -8.75 -9.34 8.60
N GLU A 8 -7.89 -10.36 8.49
CA GLU A 8 -6.64 -10.44 9.27
C GLU A 8 -5.64 -9.38 8.74
N TYR A 9 -5.12 -8.54 9.64
CA TYR A 9 -4.07 -7.58 9.34
C TYR A 9 -2.77 -7.95 10.05
N ARG A 10 -1.64 -7.66 9.40
CA ARG A 10 -0.29 -7.82 9.98
C ARG A 10 0.53 -6.54 9.89
N HIS A 11 1.25 -6.24 10.96
CA HIS A 11 2.12 -5.08 11.03
C HIS A 11 3.50 -5.40 10.46
N HIS A 12 3.97 -4.57 9.53
CA HIS A 12 5.29 -4.72 8.92
C HIS A 12 6.02 -3.39 8.88
N GLN A 13 7.04 -3.26 9.73
CA GLN A 13 7.77 -2.01 9.88
C GLN A 13 8.52 -1.65 8.59
N CYS A 14 8.67 -0.34 8.32
CA CYS A 14 9.46 0.18 7.19
C CYS A 14 8.93 -0.16 5.78
N MET A 15 7.75 -0.78 5.71
CA MET A 15 7.07 -1.11 4.47
C MET A 15 6.10 -0.01 4.07
N TYR A 16 6.18 0.44 2.82
CA TYR A 16 5.31 1.48 2.29
C TYR A 16 4.79 1.10 0.90
N CYS A 17 3.64 0.44 0.86
CA CYS A 17 2.90 0.23 -0.40
C CYS A 17 1.99 1.44 -0.67
N LEU A 18 2.23 2.11 -1.80
CA LEU A 18 1.44 3.29 -2.18
C LEU A 18 0.35 3.01 -3.23
N GLU A 19 0.25 1.77 -3.74
CA GLU A 19 -0.71 1.43 -4.81
C GLU A 19 -2.16 1.84 -4.45
N PRO A 20 -2.70 1.51 -3.26
CA PRO A 20 -4.08 1.84 -2.93
C PRO A 20 -4.38 3.33 -2.78
N PHE A 21 -3.36 4.19 -2.74
CA PHE A 21 -3.50 5.64 -2.59
C PHE A 21 -3.49 6.38 -3.93
N LYS A 22 -3.00 5.75 -5.00
CA LYS A 22 -2.78 6.43 -6.29
C LYS A 22 -3.50 5.79 -7.46
N THR A 23 -3.83 4.49 -7.38
CA THR A 23 -4.41 3.76 -8.51
C THR A 23 -5.60 2.91 -8.07
N LEU A 24 -6.68 2.95 -8.87
CA LEU A 24 -7.76 1.98 -8.83
C LEU A 24 -7.70 1.13 -10.11
N TYR A 25 -7.67 -0.19 -9.97
CA TYR A 25 -7.57 -1.11 -11.10
C TYR A 25 -8.95 -1.69 -11.43
N PHE A 26 -9.21 -1.92 -12.72
CA PHE A 26 -10.44 -2.55 -13.18
C PHE A 26 -10.15 -3.81 -14.01
N GLY A 27 -10.86 -4.90 -13.73
CA GLY A 27 -10.91 -6.09 -14.57
C GLY A 27 -11.73 -5.85 -15.84
N PHE A 28 -11.59 -6.74 -16.84
CA PHE A 28 -12.37 -6.67 -18.09
C PHE A 28 -13.88 -6.87 -17.82
N GLU A 29 -14.20 -7.63 -16.78
CA GLU A 29 -15.53 -7.89 -16.29
C GLU A 29 -16.13 -6.74 -15.47
N GLY A 30 -15.33 -5.71 -15.14
CA GLY A 30 -15.77 -4.52 -14.39
C GLY A 30 -15.44 -4.54 -12.90
N SER A 31 -14.89 -5.63 -12.38
CA SER A 31 -14.40 -5.75 -11.00
C SER A 31 -13.37 -4.67 -10.67
N ALA A 32 -13.52 -3.99 -9.54
CA ALA A 32 -12.59 -2.97 -9.08
C ALA A 32 -11.65 -3.53 -8.01
N HIS A 33 -10.36 -3.23 -8.11
CA HIS A 33 -9.32 -3.72 -7.20
C HIS A 33 -8.45 -2.57 -6.67
N PRO A 34 -8.05 -2.63 -5.39
CA PRO A 34 -7.29 -1.56 -4.75
C PRO A 34 -5.82 -1.51 -5.18
N CYS A 35 -5.31 -2.53 -5.86
CA CYS A 35 -3.93 -2.58 -6.34
C CYS A 35 -3.80 -3.56 -7.52
N CYS A 36 -2.57 -3.70 -8.04
CA CYS A 36 -2.26 -4.59 -9.16
C CYS A 36 -2.54 -6.07 -8.88
N TYR A 37 -2.59 -6.47 -7.61
CA TYR A 37 -2.95 -7.82 -7.20
C TYR A 37 -4.48 -7.98 -7.12
N LYS A 38 -5.06 -8.79 -8.01
CA LYS A 38 -6.51 -8.96 -8.18
C LYS A 38 -7.13 -10.00 -7.24
N GLY A 39 -6.58 -10.16 -6.03
CA GLY A 39 -7.05 -11.17 -5.07
C GLY A 39 -8.41 -10.85 -4.43
N VAL A 40 -8.76 -9.56 -4.32
CA VAL A 40 -9.98 -9.10 -3.66
C VAL A 40 -10.67 -8.03 -4.50
N THR A 41 -12.00 -8.11 -4.61
CA THR A 41 -12.83 -7.15 -5.35
C THR A 41 -13.48 -6.16 -4.38
N PHE A 42 -13.27 -4.86 -4.62
CA PHE A 42 -13.71 -3.76 -3.76
C PHE A 42 -14.93 -3.02 -4.33
N GLY A 43 -15.32 -3.33 -5.57
CA GLY A 43 -16.47 -2.74 -6.24
C GLY A 43 -16.66 -3.29 -7.65
N ASP A 44 -17.62 -2.74 -8.38
CA ASP A 44 -17.92 -3.08 -9.76
C ASP A 44 -18.31 -1.82 -10.52
N ILE A 45 -17.50 -1.44 -11.52
CA ILE A 45 -17.69 -0.20 -12.30
C ILE A 45 -18.98 -0.23 -13.14
N LYS A 46 -19.56 -1.41 -13.37
CA LYS A 46 -20.85 -1.55 -14.05
C LYS A 46 -22.03 -1.20 -13.15
N LYS A 47 -21.81 -1.14 -11.83
CA LYS A 47 -22.85 -0.89 -10.81
C LYS A 47 -22.68 0.43 -10.08
N GLN A 48 -21.44 0.91 -9.95
CA GLN A 48 -21.08 2.11 -9.19
C GLN A 48 -20.10 2.95 -9.98
N GLN A 49 -20.12 4.26 -9.80
CA GLN A 49 -19.13 5.14 -10.45
C GLN A 49 -17.74 4.91 -9.84
N ALA A 50 -16.68 5.08 -10.65
CA ALA A 50 -15.30 4.90 -10.18
C ALA A 50 -14.98 5.74 -8.95
N HIS A 51 -15.48 6.98 -8.90
CA HIS A 51 -15.30 7.88 -7.76
C HIS A 51 -15.95 7.34 -6.48
N GLU A 52 -17.15 6.76 -6.57
CA GLU A 52 -17.85 6.18 -5.42
C GLU A 52 -17.09 4.96 -4.89
N ILE A 53 -16.57 4.11 -5.78
CA ILE A 53 -15.72 2.97 -5.40
C ILE A 53 -14.44 3.46 -4.72
N TRP A 54 -13.79 4.48 -5.30
CA TRP A 54 -12.56 5.08 -4.76
C TRP A 54 -12.75 5.69 -3.35
N GLN A 55 -13.93 6.26 -3.10
CA GLN A 55 -14.32 6.88 -1.83
C GLN A 55 -15.10 5.93 -0.90
N SER A 56 -15.16 4.64 -1.23
CA SER A 56 -15.87 3.66 -0.41
C SER A 56 -15.22 3.46 0.96
N GLY A 57 -16.01 3.03 1.95
CA GLY A 57 -15.51 2.69 3.29
C GLY A 57 -14.39 1.66 3.24
N LEU A 58 -14.52 0.64 2.38
CA LEU A 58 -13.49 -0.38 2.18
C LEU A 58 -12.15 0.21 1.69
N MET A 59 -12.17 1.11 0.71
CA MET A 59 -10.95 1.77 0.23
C MET A 59 -10.34 2.68 1.30
N HIS A 60 -11.16 3.42 2.05
CA HIS A 60 -10.69 4.27 3.15
C HIS A 60 -10.08 3.45 4.28
N SER A 61 -10.74 2.39 4.71
CA SER A 61 -10.25 1.45 5.72
C SER A 61 -8.91 0.83 5.31
N LEU A 62 -8.81 0.33 4.07
CA LEU A 62 -7.56 -0.21 3.54
C LEU A 62 -6.42 0.82 3.60
N ARG A 63 -6.67 2.05 3.13
CA ARG A 63 -5.66 3.12 3.16
C ARG A 63 -5.27 3.52 4.58
N ASP A 64 -6.22 3.61 5.50
CA ASP A 64 -5.93 3.92 6.91
C ASP A 64 -5.03 2.84 7.53
N HIS A 65 -5.38 1.56 7.37
CA HIS A 65 -4.55 0.46 7.86
C HIS A 65 -3.15 0.45 7.23
N ILE A 66 -3.04 0.60 5.91
CA ILE A 66 -1.73 0.61 5.24
C ILE A 66 -0.89 1.82 5.68
N SER A 67 -1.50 2.98 5.91
CA SER A 67 -0.78 4.16 6.40
C SER A 67 -0.13 3.93 7.77
N ARG A 68 -0.70 3.01 8.56
CA ARG A 68 -0.21 2.55 9.87
C ARG A 68 0.62 1.27 9.76
N GLN A 69 1.02 0.90 8.54
CA GLN A 69 1.82 -0.28 8.22
C GLN A 69 1.14 -1.59 8.63
N ALA A 70 -0.20 -1.61 8.67
CA ALA A 70 -1.02 -2.80 8.87
C ALA A 70 -1.56 -3.28 7.51
N TYR A 71 -1.19 -4.49 7.12
CA TYR A 71 -1.44 -5.03 5.79
C TYR A 71 -2.40 -6.22 5.85
N PRO A 72 -3.48 -6.22 5.05
CA PRO A 72 -4.43 -7.34 5.02
C PRO A 72 -3.77 -8.59 4.42
N VAL A 73 -3.85 -9.71 5.13
CA VAL A 73 -3.14 -10.95 4.78
C VAL A 73 -3.57 -11.46 3.40
N ASP A 74 -4.88 -11.62 3.17
CA ASP A 74 -5.40 -12.23 1.94
C ASP A 74 -5.13 -11.42 0.66
N LEU A 75 -4.89 -10.12 0.80
CA LEU A 75 -4.57 -9.24 -0.33
C LEU A 75 -3.05 -9.06 -0.47
N CYS A 76 -2.37 -8.66 0.59
CA CYS A 76 -0.96 -8.28 0.52
C CYS A 76 -0.03 -9.49 0.46
N HIS A 77 -0.31 -10.59 1.18
CA HIS A 77 0.54 -11.78 1.14
C HIS A 77 0.51 -12.44 -0.24
N GLY A 78 -0.63 -12.41 -0.93
CA GLY A 78 -0.74 -12.91 -2.30
C GLY A 78 0.18 -12.17 -3.27
N CYS A 79 0.25 -10.84 -3.17
CA CYS A 79 1.18 -10.00 -3.94
C CYS A 79 2.66 -10.35 -3.65
N ILE A 80 2.97 -10.63 -2.39
CA ILE A 80 4.33 -10.93 -1.94
C ILE A 80 4.79 -12.31 -2.41
N LYS A 81 3.95 -13.32 -2.21
CA LYS A 81 4.19 -14.70 -2.67
C LYS A 81 4.41 -14.77 -4.17
N THR A 82 3.71 -13.93 -4.94
CA THR A 82 3.81 -13.88 -6.39
C THR A 82 4.94 -12.96 -6.88
N GLY A 83 5.64 -12.26 -5.98
CA GLY A 83 6.73 -11.35 -6.34
C GLY A 83 6.31 -10.11 -7.12
N LEU A 84 5.01 -9.77 -7.09
CA LEU A 84 4.43 -8.62 -7.82
C LEU A 84 4.67 -7.28 -7.11
N TYR A 85 5.13 -7.31 -5.86
CA TYR A 85 5.42 -6.10 -5.10
C TYR A 85 6.64 -5.34 -5.67
N PRO A 86 6.70 -4.01 -5.54
CA PRO A 86 7.87 -3.23 -5.93
C PRO A 86 9.07 -3.64 -5.07
N LYS A 87 10.14 -4.16 -5.68
CA LYS A 87 11.35 -4.61 -4.97
C LYS A 87 12.16 -3.46 -4.37
N ALA A 88 12.08 -2.28 -4.97
CA ALA A 88 12.67 -1.05 -4.46
C ALA A 88 11.69 -0.33 -3.51
N ASN A 89 12.22 0.28 -2.45
CA ASN A 89 11.38 1.06 -1.53
C ASN A 89 10.95 2.40 -2.17
N ALA A 90 9.66 2.50 -2.48
CA ALA A 90 9.11 3.67 -3.14
C ALA A 90 9.22 4.95 -2.28
N ALA A 91 9.20 4.83 -0.95
CA ALA A 91 9.32 5.98 -0.05
C ALA A 91 10.66 6.72 -0.23
N ARG A 92 11.74 5.99 -0.52
CA ARG A 92 13.04 6.58 -0.82
C ARG A 92 12.99 7.44 -2.08
N MET A 93 12.39 6.96 -3.16
CA MET A 93 12.28 7.72 -4.41
C MET A 93 11.33 8.92 -4.27
N TYR A 94 10.14 8.71 -3.71
CA TYR A 94 9.14 9.77 -3.58
C TYR A 94 9.56 10.87 -2.60
N SER A 95 10.28 10.54 -1.52
CA SER A 95 10.80 11.54 -0.59
C SER A 95 11.77 12.51 -1.28
N ILE A 96 12.65 12.00 -2.16
CA ILE A 96 13.56 12.84 -2.95
C ILE A 96 12.78 13.74 -3.91
N HIS A 97 11.83 13.18 -4.66
CA HIS A 97 11.04 13.95 -5.62
C HIS A 97 10.21 15.04 -4.94
N TYR A 98 9.55 14.70 -3.84
CA TYR A 98 8.75 15.66 -3.09
C TYR A 98 9.60 16.75 -2.44
N SER A 99 10.75 16.38 -1.87
CA SER A 99 11.69 17.36 -1.29
C SER A 99 12.16 18.39 -2.31
N ARG A 100 12.48 17.94 -3.53
CA ARG A 100 12.86 18.82 -4.65
C ARG A 100 11.72 19.74 -5.05
N TRP A 101 10.55 19.17 -5.34
CA TRP A 101 9.37 19.95 -5.71
C TRP A 101 9.02 21.01 -4.63
N TYR A 102 9.10 20.65 -3.36
CA TYR A 102 8.81 21.58 -2.25
C TYR A 102 9.82 22.74 -2.22
N ALA A 103 11.11 22.45 -2.42
CA ALA A 103 12.14 23.47 -2.51
C ALA A 103 11.92 24.40 -3.71
N ASP A 104 11.59 23.86 -4.88
CA ASP A 104 11.31 24.64 -6.08
C ASP A 104 10.06 25.52 -5.90
N ARG A 105 9.03 25.00 -5.23
CA ARG A 105 7.73 25.68 -5.08
C ARG A 105 7.73 26.76 -3.99
N PHE A 106 8.45 26.53 -2.90
CA PHE A 106 8.38 27.35 -1.68
C PHE A 106 9.72 28.00 -1.29
N GLY A 107 10.81 27.69 -1.98
CA GLY A 107 12.15 28.22 -1.64
C GLY A 107 12.70 27.70 -0.31
N GLN A 108 12.14 26.62 0.23
CA GLN A 108 12.48 26.07 1.54
C GLN A 108 12.75 24.56 1.45
N ARG A 109 13.61 24.05 2.34
CA ARG A 109 13.84 22.60 2.41
C ARG A 109 12.69 21.92 3.15
N PHE A 110 12.10 20.89 2.52
CA PHE A 110 11.16 20.02 3.21
C PHE A 110 11.89 19.17 4.26
N ASP A 111 11.30 19.03 5.45
CA ASP A 111 11.82 18.35 6.65
C ASP A 111 12.98 17.38 6.35
N THR A 112 14.20 17.88 6.51
CA THR A 112 15.41 17.15 6.11
C THR A 112 15.59 15.88 6.93
N LYS A 113 15.17 15.88 8.20
CA LYS A 113 15.26 14.69 9.06
C LYS A 113 14.31 13.59 8.58
N LEU A 114 13.11 13.97 8.14
CA LEU A 114 12.19 13.01 7.53
C LEU A 114 12.78 12.42 6.24
N ILE A 115 13.36 13.24 5.37
CA ILE A 115 13.98 12.78 4.12
C ILE A 115 15.12 11.79 4.40
N GLU A 116 16.00 12.09 5.34
CA GLU A 116 17.11 11.17 5.69
C GLU A 116 16.58 9.84 6.27
N ARG A 117 15.54 9.87 7.10
CA ARG A 117 14.89 8.64 7.58
C ARG A 117 14.31 7.81 6.42
N MET A 118 13.67 8.45 5.44
CA MET A 118 13.09 7.76 4.27
C MET A 118 14.16 7.17 3.35
N LYS A 119 15.33 7.83 3.24
CA LYS A 119 16.47 7.30 2.47
C LYS A 119 17.14 6.10 3.13
N ALA A 120 17.11 6.03 4.46
CA ALA A 120 17.71 4.95 5.25
C ALA A 120 16.82 3.70 5.34
N LEU A 121 15.60 3.74 4.79
CA LEU A 121 14.73 2.56 4.77
C LEU A 121 15.35 1.44 3.93
N PRO A 122 15.26 0.18 4.38
CA PRO A 122 15.67 -0.97 3.60
C PRO A 122 14.83 -1.09 2.31
N ASP A 123 15.38 -1.82 1.34
CA ASP A 123 14.62 -2.15 0.14
C ASP A 123 13.44 -3.05 0.49
N SER A 124 12.34 -2.85 -0.23
CA SER A 124 11.10 -3.60 -0.04
C SER A 124 11.35 -5.10 0.02
N ARG A 125 12.24 -5.64 -0.84
CA ARG A 125 12.58 -7.07 -0.85
C ARG A 125 13.00 -7.61 0.53
N GLU A 126 13.86 -6.88 1.24
CA GLU A 126 14.39 -7.29 2.54
C GLU A 126 13.27 -7.36 3.59
N VAL A 127 12.32 -6.43 3.53
CA VAL A 127 11.18 -6.35 4.47
C VAL A 127 10.06 -7.35 4.12
N PHE A 128 9.81 -7.57 2.83
CA PHE A 128 8.70 -8.40 2.38
C PHE A 128 8.96 -9.91 2.57
N GLU A 129 10.22 -10.34 2.57
CA GLU A 129 10.57 -11.73 2.90
C GLU A 129 10.15 -12.09 4.35
N GLU A 130 10.16 -11.13 5.29
CA GLU A 130 9.67 -11.33 6.66
C GLU A 130 8.17 -11.62 6.73
N MET A 131 7.36 -11.05 5.81
CA MET A 131 5.91 -11.32 5.77
C MET A 131 5.56 -12.76 5.42
N LEU A 132 6.47 -13.46 4.75
CA LEU A 132 6.28 -14.84 4.33
C LEU A 132 6.63 -15.84 5.44
N LEU A 133 7.31 -15.39 6.51
CA LEU A 133 7.64 -16.26 7.62
C LEU A 133 6.36 -16.65 8.37
N PRO A 134 6.21 -17.94 8.74
CA PRO A 134 5.14 -18.35 9.64
C PRO A 134 5.29 -17.59 10.96
N HIS A 135 4.15 -17.26 11.60
CA HIS A 135 4.17 -16.66 12.94
C HIS A 135 5.03 -17.55 13.85
N ALA A 136 5.99 -16.95 14.55
CA ALA A 136 6.51 -17.59 15.76
C ALA A 136 5.30 -17.72 16.69
N THR A 137 4.74 -18.92 16.79
CA THR A 137 3.81 -19.27 17.85
C THR A 137 4.53 -18.96 19.15
N GLY A 138 4.12 -17.90 19.83
CA GLY A 138 4.72 -17.50 21.10
C GLY A 138 4.77 -18.69 22.05
N ALA A 139 5.98 -18.99 22.53
CA ALA A 139 6.19 -19.72 23.76
C ALA A 139 5.95 -18.78 24.95
#